data_AF-A0A6N9J659-F1
#
_entry.id   AF-A0A6N9J659-F1
#
_cell.length_a   1.000
_cell.length_b   1.000
_cell.length_c   1.000
_cell.angle_alpha   90.00
_cell.angle_beta   90.00
_cell.angle_gamma   90.00
#
_symmetry.space_group_name_H-M   'P 1'
#
loop_
_entity.id
_entity.type
_entity.pdbx_description
1 polymer ?
#
loop_
_entity_poly.entity_id
_entity_poly.type
_entity_poly.pdbx_seq_one_letter_code
_entity_poly.pdbx_strand_id
1 'polypeptide(L)' 'MRNSDHKVTGIRVLDIAEESAKTIEAMFSKVVAEINMQKTPIIDVRVTDNHCFLLLGEKKTETIK' A
#
# COMPACT_ATOMS: atom_id res chain seq x y z
N MET A 1 24.29 -4.27 -1.44
CA MET A 1 23.19 -3.88 -0.53
C MET A 1 22.08 -3.34 -1.42
N ARG A 2 20.89 -3.95 -1.45
CA ARG A 2 19.85 -3.65 -2.47
C ARG A 2 19.31 -2.22 -2.27
N ASN A 3 19.57 -1.36 -3.26
CA ASN A 3 18.98 -0.03 -3.41
C ASN A 3 17.46 -0.17 -3.53
N SER A 4 16.71 0.27 -2.52
CA SER A 4 15.27 0.49 -2.66
C SER A 4 15.07 1.98 -2.96
N ASP A 5 15.29 2.37 -4.21
CA ASP A 5 15.18 3.75 -4.72
C ASP A 5 13.72 4.28 -4.78
N HIS A 6 12.82 3.75 -3.94
CA HIS A 6 11.43 4.19 -3.84
C HIS A 6 11.29 5.24 -2.75
N LYS A 7 10.95 6.47 -3.13
CA LYS A 7 10.64 7.54 -2.19
C LYS A 7 9.23 7.32 -1.64
N VAL A 8 9.13 6.98 -0.35
CA VAL A 8 7.85 6.97 0.37
C VAL A 8 7.37 8.42 0.49
N THR A 9 6.18 8.70 -0.03
CA THR A 9 5.53 10.02 0.04
C THR A 9 4.31 10.01 0.95
N GLY A 10 3.80 8.83 1.31
CA GLY A 10 2.68 8.69 2.22
C GLY A 10 2.51 7.27 2.75
N ILE A 11 1.68 7.15 3.78
CA ILE A 11 1.30 5.87 4.39
C ILE A 11 -0.22 5.88 4.56
N ARG A 12 -0.87 4.77 4.22
CA ARG A 12 -2.25 4.46 4.59
C ARG A 12 -2.24 3.28 5.54
N VAL A 13 -3.03 3.35 6.59
CA VAL A 13 -3.12 2.32 7.62
C VAL A 13 -4.56 1.84 7.68
N LEU A 14 -4.72 0.54 7.62
CA LEU A 14 -5.96 -0.17 7.90
C LEU A 14 -5.79 -0.87 9.24
N ASP A 15 -6.71 -0.61 10.17
CA ASP A 15 -6.91 -1.46 11.33
C ASP A 15 -7.64 -2.72 10.87
N ILE A 16 -7.07 -3.88 11.18
CA ILE A 16 -7.61 -5.19 10.84
C ILE A 16 -7.72 -6.08 12.09
N ALA A 17 -7.53 -5.51 13.29
CA ALA A 17 -7.65 -6.23 14.53
C ALA A 17 -9.04 -6.85 14.65
N GLU A 18 -9.09 -8.14 14.96
CA GLU A 18 -10.33 -8.90 15.18
C GLU A 18 -11.28 -8.98 13.97
N GLU A 19 -10.84 -8.52 12.79
CA GLU A 19 -11.64 -8.55 11.58
C GLU A 19 -11.58 -9.91 10.88
N SER A 20 -12.70 -10.29 10.26
CA SER A 20 -12.72 -11.51 9.44
C SER A 20 -11.91 -11.30 8.16
N ALA A 21 -11.33 -12.38 7.61
CA ALA A 21 -10.59 -12.31 6.35
C ALA A 21 -11.40 -11.65 5.21
N LYS A 22 -12.72 -11.92 5.15
CA LYS A 22 -13.62 -11.31 4.17
C LYS A 22 -13.79 -9.80 4.40
N THR A 23 -13.86 -9.35 5.65
CA THR A 23 -13.93 -7.93 5.97
C THR A 23 -12.64 -7.23 5.58
N ILE A 24 -11.49 -7.83 5.92
CA ILE A 24 -10.16 -7.31 5.59
C ILE A 24 -10.00 -7.16 4.07
N GLU A 25 -10.41 -8.17 3.30
CA GLU A 25 -10.36 -8.13 1.83
C GLU A 25 -11.21 -6.98 1.26
N ALA A 26 -12.42 -6.78 1.78
CA ALA A 26 -13.30 -5.69 1.36
C ALA A 26 -12.71 -4.31 1.72
N MET A 27 -12.17 -4.15 2.93
CA MET A 27 -11.50 -2.92 3.39
C MET A 27 -10.29 -2.60 2.53
N PHE A 28 -9.43 -3.59 2.30
CA PHE A 28 -8.25 -3.44 1.47
C PHE A 28 -8.61 -3.06 0.03
N SER A 29 -9.57 -3.76 -0.57
CA SER A 29 -10.05 -3.49 -1.93
C SER A 29 -10.58 -2.06 -2.08
N LYS A 30 -11.36 -1.60 -1.10
CA LYS A 30 -11.88 -0.23 -1.07
C LYS A 30 -10.74 0.79 -1.01
N VAL A 31 -9.77 0.61 -0.10
CA VAL A 31 -8.64 1.53 0.04
C VAL A 31 -7.75 1.55 -1.20
N VAL A 32 -7.51 0.40 -1.83
CA VAL A 32 -6.78 0.34 -3.11
C VAL A 32 -7.50 1.13 -4.21
N ALA A 33 -8.82 0.99 -4.32
CA ALA A 33 -9.61 1.76 -5.28
C ALA A 33 -9.49 3.28 -5.03
N GLU A 34 -9.58 3.72 -3.77
CA GLU A 34 -9.42 5.12 -3.38
C GLU A 34 -8.01 5.65 -3.70
N ILE A 35 -6.96 4.87 -3.42
CA ILE A 35 -5.57 5.25 -3.72
C ILE A 35 -5.33 5.35 -5.22
N ASN A 36 -5.88 4.42 -6.01
CA ASN A 36 -5.75 4.46 -7.47
C ASN A 36 -6.35 5.75 -8.07
N MET A 37 -7.35 6.36 -7.42
CA MET A 37 -7.88 7.67 -7.82
C MET A 37 -6.91 8.83 -7.49
N GLN A 38 -5.99 8.67 -6.54
CA GLN A 38 -5.12 9.72 -6.03
C GLN A 38 -3.80 9.89 -6.82
N LYS A 39 -3.63 9.22 -7.97
CA LYS A 39 -2.41 9.24 -8.83
C LYS A 39 -1.09 8.89 -8.13
N THR A 40 -1.12 8.49 -6.86
CA THR A 40 0.07 8.12 -6.08
C THR A 40 0.05 6.61 -5.89
N PRO A 41 0.96 5.85 -6.52
CA PRO A 41 0.91 4.40 -6.49
C PRO A 41 1.29 3.83 -5.12
N ILE A 42 0.75 2.65 -4.82
CA ILE A 42 1.21 1.80 -3.72
C ILE A 42 2.55 1.17 -4.15
N ILE A 43 3.59 1.38 -3.35
CA ILE A 43 4.94 0.86 -3.60
C ILE A 43 5.28 -0.35 -2.75
N ASP A 44 4.57 -0.54 -1.62
CA ASP A 44 4.73 -1.70 -0.74
C ASP A 44 3.48 -1.90 0.13
N VAL A 45 3.26 -3.13 0.60
CA VAL A 45 2.21 -3.50 1.54
C VAL A 45 2.80 -4.34 2.66
N ARG A 46 2.60 -3.93 3.91
CA ARG A 46 3.08 -4.65 5.11
C ARG A 46 1.90 -4.99 5.99
N VAL A 47 1.80 -6.24 6.39
CA VAL A 47 0.72 -6.72 7.27
C VAL A 47 1.34 -7.16 8.60
N THR A 48 0.67 -6.81 9.68
CA THR A 48 0.92 -7.25 11.06
C THR A 48 -0.37 -7.88 11.60
N ASP A 49 -0.35 -8.40 12.82
CA ASP A 49 -1.52 -9.04 13.42
C ASP A 49 -2.75 -8.13 13.46
N ASN A 50 -2.53 -6.82 13.64
CA ASN A 50 -3.61 -5.85 13.87
C ASN A 50 -3.71 -4.79 12.76
N HIS A 51 -2.71 -4.66 11.90
CA HIS A 51 -2.68 -3.56 10.93
C HIS A 51 -2.17 -3.98 9.56
N CYS A 52 -2.73 -3.37 8.52
CA CYS A 52 -2.20 -3.38 7.17
C CYS A 52 -1.74 -1.97 6.76
N PHE A 53 -0.46 -1.84 6.45
CA PHE A 53 0.19 -0.61 6.02
C PHE A 53 0.39 -0.64 4.51
N LEU A 54 -0.13 0.37 3.80
CA LEU A 54 0.13 0.60 2.39
C LEU A 54 1.08 1.79 2.28
N LEU A 55 2.29 1.53 1.79
CA LEU A 55 3.27 2.58 1.53
C LEU A 55 2.99 3.17 0.15
N LEU A 56 2.82 4.49 0.10
CA LEU A 56 2.59 5.25 -1.12
C LEU A 56 3.86 5.99 -1.50
N GLY A 57 4.14 6.08 -2.79
CA GLY A 57 5.38 6.69 -3.22
C GLY A 57 5.50 6.89 -4.71
N GLU A 58 6.62 7.45 -5.14
CA GLU A 58 6.97 7.51 -6.54
C GLU A 58 7.58 6.17 -6.96
N LYS A 59 6.89 5.46 -7.86
CA LYS A 59 7.49 4.31 -8.55
C LYS A 59 8.39 4.88 -9.64
N LYS A 60 9.71 4.82 -9.47
CA LYS A 60 10.61 5.17 -10.56
C LYS A 60 10.43 4.11 -11.64
N THR A 61 9.73 4.45 -12.73
CA THR A 61 9.70 3.63 -13.93
C THR A 61 11.12 3.52 -14.43
N GLU A 62 11.72 2.33 -14.34
CA GLU A 62 12.91 2.02 -15.11
C GLU A 62 12.51 2.08 -16.58
N THR A 63 12.73 3.23 -17.22
CA THR A 63 12.64 3.35 -18.66
C THR A 63 13.79 2.53 -19.23
N ILE A 64 13.49 1.29 -19.61
CA ILE A 64 14.39 0.48 -20.43
C ILE A 64 14.50 1.22 -21.77
N LYS A 65 15.65 1.83 -22.02
CA LYS A 65 16.03 2.41 -23.32
C LYS A 65 16.52 1.32 -24.25
#